data_AF-A0A7V9UDD9-F1
#
_entry.id   AF-A0A7V9UDD9-F1
#
_cell.length_a   1.000
_cell.length_b   1.000
_cell.length_c   1.000
_cell.angle_alpha   90.00
_cell.angle_beta   90.00
_cell.angle_gamma   90.00
#
_symmetry.space_group_name_H-M   'P 1'
#
loop_
_entity.id
_entity.type
_entity.pdbx_description
1 polymer ?
#
loop_
_entity_poly.entity_id
_entity_poly.type
_entity_poly.pdbx_seq_one_letter_code
_entity_poly.pdbx_strand_id
1 'polypeptide(L)' 'MCRSIKTLRGEPEVTSEDVAAAALQYVRKLSGYRKPSVANQAVFDTAVAEVAAATERLLENLVSHRALSS' A
#
# COMPACT_ATOMS: atom_id res chain seq x y z
N MET A 1 -8.81 4.69 -14.41
CA MET A 1 -8.19 3.43 -13.93
C MET A 1 -6.98 3.81 -13.09
N CYS A 2 -7.03 3.68 -11.76
CA CYS A 2 -5.95 4.11 -10.87
C CYS A 2 -4.75 3.17 -11.03
N ARG A 3 -3.60 3.71 -11.45
CA ARG A 3 -2.43 2.89 -11.82
C ARG A 3 -1.68 2.24 -10.64
N SER A 4 -1.96 2.61 -9.39
CA SER A 4 -1.17 2.14 -8.22
C SER A 4 -1.89 1.19 -7.26
N ILE A 5 -3.16 0.83 -7.51
CA ILE A 5 -3.76 -0.32 -6.83
C ILE A 5 -3.57 -1.53 -7.75
N LYS A 6 -2.49 -2.28 -7.51
CA LYS A 6 -2.16 -3.55 -8.16
C LYS A 6 -2.06 -4.66 -7.12
N THR A 7 -2.22 -5.91 -7.54
CA THR A 7 -1.95 -7.06 -6.68
C THR A 7 -0.44 -7.16 -6.48
N LEU A 8 0.04 -6.99 -5.24
CA LEU A 8 1.47 -7.08 -4.91
C LEU A 8 1.91 -8.54 -4.68
N ARG A 9 1.03 -9.40 -4.20
CA ARG A 9 1.34 -10.81 -3.95
C ARG A 9 1.69 -11.53 -5.26
N GLY A 10 2.91 -12.05 -5.36
CA GLY A 10 3.40 -12.82 -6.50
C GLY A 10 4.21 -12.02 -7.51
N GLU A 11 4.33 -10.70 -7.34
CA GLU A 11 5.28 -9.90 -8.09
C GLU A 11 6.71 -10.29 -7.69
N PRO A 12 7.66 -10.39 -8.65
CA PRO A 12 9.01 -10.87 -8.38
C PRO A 12 9.79 -9.94 -7.46
N GLU A 13 9.52 -8.63 -7.50
CA GLU A 13 10.12 -7.61 -6.64
C GLU A 13 9.04 -6.62 -6.21
N VAL A 14 8.45 -6.84 -5.02
CA VAL A 14 7.63 -5.81 -4.37
C VAL A 14 8.55 -4.93 -3.55
N THR A 15 8.59 -3.64 -3.87
CA THR A 15 9.37 -2.66 -3.10
C THR A 15 8.50 -1.98 -2.04
N SER A 16 9.13 -1.41 -0.99
CA SER A 16 8.41 -0.54 -0.05
C SER A 16 7.78 0.68 -0.74
N GLU A 17 8.34 1.13 -1.87
CA GLU A 17 7.75 2.21 -2.68
C GLU A 17 6.44 1.77 -3.34
N ASP A 18 6.34 0.53 -3.82
CA ASP A 18 5.08 -0.03 -4.34
C ASP A 18 4.01 -0.07 -3.25
N VAL A 19 4.40 -0.48 -2.03
CA VAL A 19 3.49 -0.53 -0.87
C VAL A 19 3.03 0.87 -0.46
N ALA A 20 3.96 1.83 -0.36
CA ALA A 20 3.64 3.23 -0.06
C ALA A 20 2.73 3.85 -1.13
N ALA A 21 2.98 3.56 -2.41
CA ALA A 21 2.15 4.03 -3.52
C ALA A 21 0.73 3.43 -3.46
N ALA A 22 0.60 2.14 -3.12
CA ALA A 22 -0.68 1.49 -2.94
C ALA A 22 -1.45 2.07 -1.74
N ALA A 23 -0.80 2.24 -0.59
CA ALA A 23 -1.37 2.85 0.60
C ALA A 23 -1.87 4.27 0.34
N LEU A 24 -1.07 5.10 -0.34
CA LEU A 24 -1.46 6.44 -0.75
C LEU A 24 -2.74 6.44 -1.57
N GLN A 25 -2.86 5.56 -2.57
CA GLN A 25 -4.06 5.50 -3.40
C GLN A 25 -5.28 4.98 -2.63
N TYR A 26 -5.08 4.01 -1.73
CA TYR A 26 -6.14 3.53 -0.85
C TYR A 26 -6.72 4.67 0.00
N VAL A 27 -5.86 5.42 0.69
CA VAL A 27 -6.30 6.53 1.55
C VAL A 27 -6.97 7.62 0.72
N ARG A 28 -6.41 8.01 -0.44
CA ARG A 28 -7.05 8.97 -1.37
C ARG A 28 -8.44 8.53 -1.78
N LYS A 29 -8.61 7.24 -2.09
CA LYS A 29 -9.87 6.68 -2.56
C LYS A 29 -10.94 6.73 -1.46
N LEU A 30 -10.59 6.40 -0.24
CA LEU A 30 -11.54 6.37 0.89
C LEU A 30 -11.83 7.75 1.46
N SER A 31 -10.82 8.61 1.58
CA SER A 31 -10.99 9.95 2.13
C SER A 31 -11.61 10.93 1.13
N GLY A 32 -11.62 10.60 -0.17
CA GLY A 32 -12.03 11.52 -1.24
C GLY A 32 -11.02 12.63 -1.52
N TYR A 33 -9.87 12.67 -0.84
CA TYR A 33 -8.84 13.69 -1.05
C TYR A 33 -7.94 13.33 -2.22
N ARG A 34 -7.78 14.26 -3.17
CA ARG A 34 -6.64 14.24 -4.10
C ARG A 34 -5.42 14.91 -3.48
N LYS A 35 -5.66 16.02 -2.79
CA LYS A 35 -4.71 16.78 -1.98
C LYS A 35 -5.45 17.23 -0.71
N PRO A 36 -5.05 16.78 0.48
CA PRO A 36 -5.66 17.24 1.73
C PRO A 36 -5.35 18.72 1.97
N SER A 37 -6.16 19.37 2.82
CA SER A 37 -5.87 20.72 3.31
C SER A 37 -4.68 20.68 4.28
N VAL A 38 -4.07 21.85 4.54
CA VAL A 38 -2.97 21.96 5.52
C VAL A 38 -3.35 21.38 6.89
N ALA A 39 -4.59 21.65 7.34
CA ALA A 39 -5.10 21.13 8.61
C ALA A 39 -5.22 19.59 8.66
N ASN A 40 -5.50 18.95 7.52
CA ASN A 40 -5.72 17.51 7.44
C ASN A 40 -4.50 16.74 6.93
N GLN A 41 -3.42 17.43 6.54
CA GLN A 41 -2.21 16.83 5.96
C GLN A 41 -1.60 15.81 6.93
N ALA A 42 -1.42 16.16 8.20
CA ALA A 42 -0.83 15.27 9.20
C ALA A 42 -1.64 13.98 9.40
N VAL A 43 -2.97 14.08 9.48
CA VAL A 43 -3.86 12.90 9.64
C VAL A 43 -3.85 12.05 8.38
N PHE A 44 -3.85 12.67 7.20
CA PHE A 44 -3.76 11.97 5.93
C PHE A 44 -2.44 11.19 5.80
N ASP A 45 -1.31 11.83 6.11
CA ASP A 45 0.01 11.22 6.01
C ASP A 45 0.18 10.07 7.02
N THR A 46 -0.35 10.24 8.24
CA THR A 46 -0.38 9.19 9.26
C THR A 46 -1.15 7.97 8.77
N ALA A 47 -2.35 8.17 8.20
CA ALA A 47 -3.15 7.06 7.66
C ALA A 47 -2.43 6.33 6.52
N VAL A 48 -1.71 7.04 5.65
CA VAL A 48 -0.91 6.42 4.58
C VAL A 48 0.21 5.56 5.18
N ALA A 49 0.95 6.08 6.16
CA ALA A 49 2.03 5.35 6.81
C ALA A 49 1.54 4.08 7.53
N GLU A 50 0.41 4.16 8.25
CA GLU A 50 -0.16 3.02 8.96
C GLU A 50 -0.62 1.91 8.01
N VAL A 51 -1.28 2.28 6.90
CA VAL A 51 -1.71 1.33 5.86
C VAL A 51 -0.52 0.68 5.18
N ALA A 52 0.54 1.45 4.90
CA ALA A 52 1.78 0.92 4.33
C ALA A 52 2.41 -0.12 5.28
N ALA A 53 2.62 0.23 6.54
CA ALA A 53 3.21 -0.67 7.54
C ALA A 53 2.33 -1.92 7.79
N ALA A 54 1.00 -1.79 7.78
CA ALA A 54 0.10 -2.94 7.87
C ALA A 54 0.25 -3.86 6.65
N THR A 55 0.40 -3.29 5.46
CA THR A 55 0.56 -4.03 4.21
C THR A 55 1.93 -4.72 4.12
N GLU A 56 3.02 -4.08 4.54
CA GLU A 56 4.35 -4.70 4.61
C GLU A 56 4.32 -5.92 5.53
N ARG A 57 3.81 -5.76 6.76
CA ARG A 57 3.65 -6.87 7.70
C ARG A 57 2.77 -8.00 7.14
N LEU A 58 1.70 -7.67 6.43
CA LEU A 58 0.88 -8.68 5.75
C LEU A 58 1.73 -9.46 4.74
N LEU A 59 2.43 -8.77 3.83
CA LEU A 59 3.22 -9.42 2.78
C LEU A 59 4.37 -10.27 3.34
N GLU A 60 5.02 -9.82 4.41
CA GLU A 60 6.05 -10.58 5.13
C GLU A 60 5.52 -11.87 5.78
N ASN A 61 4.30 -11.83 6.33
CA ASN A 61 3.73 -12.94 7.09
C ASN A 61 2.83 -13.86 6.25
N LEU A 62 2.50 -13.47 5.01
CA LEU A 62 1.78 -14.35 4.09
C LEU A 62 2.65 -15.56 3.76
N VAL A 63 2.22 -16.72 4.25
CA VAL A 63 2.80 -18.01 3.87
C VAL A 63 2.54 -18.23 2.38
N SER A 64 3.51 -17.86 1.56
CA SER A 64 3.44 -18.09 0.12
C SER A 64 3.71 -19.56 -0.13
N HIS A 65 2.65 -20.33 -0.40
CA HIS A 65 2.71 -21.65 -1.01
C HIS A 65 3.19 -21.55 -2.48
N ARG A 66 4.22 -20.72 -2.75
CA ARG A 66 4.88 -20.70 -4.05
C ARG A 66 5.64 -22.01 -4.11
N ALA A 67 4.93 -23.00 -4.67
CA ALA A 67 5.36 -24.37 -4.80
C ALA A 67 6.82 -24.42 -5.22
N LEU A 68 7.56 -25.26 -4.49
CA LEU A 68 8.71 -26.00 -4.99
C LEU A 68 8.59 -26.14 -6.51
N SER A 69 9.27 -25.28 -7.24
CA SER A 69 9.52 -25.48 -8.67
C SER A 69 11.02 -25.68 -8.74
N SER A 70 11.34 -26.97 -8.69
CA SER A 70 12.63 -27.55 -9.03
C SER A 70 13.02 -27.26 -10.48
#